data_AF-A0A1F9U0P4-F1
#
_entry.id   AF-A0A1F9U0P4-F1
#
_cell.length_a   1.000
_cell.length_b   1.000
_cell.length_c   1.000
_cell.angle_alpha   90.00
_cell.angle_beta   90.00
_cell.angle_gamma   90.00
#
_symmetry.space_group_name_H-M   'P 1'
#
loop_
_entity.id
_entity.type
_entity.pdbx_description
1 polymer ?
#
loop_
_entity_poly.entity_id
_entity_poly.type
_entity_poly.pdbx_seq_one_letter_code
_entity_poly.pdbx_strand_id
1 'polypeptide(L)'
;MTSQELALIDQLLENKDYAGLEQLMTDAGLVELAQAWPRFKPLDKLILFKLLDAARAMEFYGLLPFKEKYYLLCGFPLNSIAPVLENLDAAGRRRFVQLPREFYDRMFRQLVSDRLEMTVSVGPN
;
A
#
# COMPACT_ATOMS: atom_id res chain seq x y z
N MET A 1 -9.79 -4.33 -10.45
CA MET A 1 -8.63 -4.62 -11.32
C MET A 1 -9.02 -5.79 -12.19
N THR A 2 -8.52 -5.85 -13.41
CA THR A 2 -8.73 -7.00 -14.28
C THR A 2 -7.85 -8.17 -13.86
N SER A 3 -8.22 -9.40 -14.23
CA SER A 3 -7.38 -10.59 -14.02
C SER A 3 -6.02 -10.48 -14.73
N GLN A 4 -5.95 -9.73 -15.83
CA GLN A 4 -4.71 -9.49 -16.58
C GLN A 4 -3.74 -8.58 -15.82
N GLU A 5 -4.24 -7.50 -15.21
CA GLU A 5 -3.42 -6.60 -14.39
C GLU A 5 -2.84 -7.32 -13.17
N LEU A 6 -3.62 -8.20 -12.53
CA LEU A 6 -3.15 -8.98 -11.39
C LEU A 6 -2.02 -9.95 -11.78
N ALA A 7 -2.19 -10.67 -12.90
CA ALA A 7 -1.12 -11.55 -13.40
C ALA A 7 0.13 -10.77 -13.79
N LEU A 8 -0.03 -9.56 -14.33
CA LEU A 8 1.09 -8.68 -14.65
C LEU A 8 1.83 -8.22 -13.38
N ILE A 9 1.11 -7.87 -12.30
CA ILE A 9 1.73 -7.56 -11.01
C ILE A 9 2.55 -8.73 -10.50
N ASP A 10 1.99 -9.94 -10.51
CA ASP A 10 2.69 -11.15 -10.06
C ASP A 10 3.98 -11.37 -10.88
N GLN A 11 3.89 -11.27 -12.21
CA GLN A 11 5.04 -11.39 -13.11
C GLN A 11 6.12 -10.31 -12.83
N LEU A 12 5.72 -9.06 -12.62
CA LEU A 12 6.67 -7.97 -12.35
C LEU A 12 7.33 -8.13 -10.98
N LEU A 13 6.59 -8.58 -9.97
CA LEU A 13 7.13 -8.90 -8.63
C LEU A 13 8.14 -10.06 -8.70
N GLU A 14 7.83 -11.12 -9.44
CA GLU A 14 8.74 -12.27 -9.64
C GLU A 14 10.03 -11.86 -10.36
N ASN A 15 9.91 -11.01 -11.37
CA ASN A 15 11.05 -10.47 -12.12
C ASN A 15 11.77 -9.33 -11.39
N LYS A 16 11.27 -8.89 -10.23
CA LYS A 16 11.76 -7.72 -9.47
C LYS A 16 11.79 -6.43 -10.31
N ASP A 17 10.88 -6.31 -11.27
CA ASP A 17 10.73 -5.13 -12.11
C ASP A 17 9.87 -4.07 -11.40
N TYR A 18 10.49 -3.38 -10.45
CA TYR A 18 9.84 -2.32 -9.69
C TYR A 18 9.56 -1.06 -10.52
N ALA A 19 10.22 -0.89 -11.66
CA ALA A 19 9.94 0.21 -12.57
C ALA A 19 8.60 0.01 -13.27
N GLY A 20 8.38 -1.21 -13.79
CA GLY A 20 7.10 -1.60 -14.36
C GLY A 20 5.97 -1.58 -13.31
N LEU A 21 6.24 -2.01 -12.08
CA LEU A 21 5.26 -1.94 -10.99
C LEU A 21 4.88 -0.49 -10.66
N GLU A 22 5.85 0.41 -10.53
CA GLU A 22 5.56 1.82 -10.23
C GLU A 22 4.68 2.46 -11.31
N GLN A 23 4.98 2.20 -12.59
CA GLN A 23 4.16 2.68 -13.69
C GLN A 23 2.74 2.10 -13.62
N LEU A 24 2.61 0.79 -13.44
CA LEU A 24 1.31 0.14 -13.33
C LEU A 24 0.49 0.67 -12.15
N MET A 25 1.12 0.89 -10.99
CA MET A 25 0.47 1.43 -9.80
C MET A 25 0.06 2.90 -9.96
N THR A 26 0.79 3.67 -10.78
CA THR A 26 0.45 5.04 -11.16
C THR A 26 -0.80 5.07 -12.03
N ASP A 27 -0.94 4.11 -12.95
CA ASP A 27 -2.05 4.06 -13.91
C ASP A 27 -3.29 3.31 -13.38
N ALA A 28 -3.12 2.48 -12.35
CA ALA A 28 -4.19 1.65 -11.82
C ALA A 28 -5.35 2.46 -11.21
N GLY A 29 -6.58 1.98 -11.40
CA GLY A 29 -7.75 2.46 -10.67
C GLY A 29 -7.65 2.10 -9.19
N LEU A 30 -7.79 3.10 -8.29
CA LEU A 30 -7.60 2.88 -6.85
C LEU A 30 -8.72 2.06 -6.20
N VAL A 31 -9.96 2.19 -6.69
CA VAL A 31 -11.11 1.40 -6.22
C VAL A 31 -10.92 -0.06 -6.59
N GLU A 32 -10.57 -0.30 -7.84
CA GLU A 32 -10.24 -1.58 -8.43
C GLU A 32 -9.10 -2.28 -7.70
N LEU A 33 -8.08 -1.52 -7.31
CA LEU A 33 -6.93 -1.99 -6.55
C LEU A 33 -7.33 -2.34 -5.12
N ALA A 34 -8.15 -1.51 -4.47
CA ALA A 34 -8.58 -1.73 -3.08
C ALA A 34 -9.41 -3.02 -2.96
N GLN A 35 -10.27 -3.29 -3.94
CA GLN A 35 -11.04 -4.53 -4.01
C GLN A 35 -10.16 -5.77 -4.18
N ALA A 36 -9.10 -5.68 -4.98
CA ALA A 36 -8.18 -6.79 -5.22
C ALA A 36 -7.12 -6.94 -4.11
N TRP A 37 -6.95 -5.92 -3.26
CA TRP A 37 -5.89 -5.85 -2.26
C TRP A 37 -5.75 -7.10 -1.37
N PRO A 38 -6.83 -7.73 -0.87
CA PRO A 38 -6.73 -8.91 -0.02
C PRO A 38 -6.04 -10.11 -0.68
N ARG A 39 -5.89 -10.12 -2.01
CA ARG A 39 -5.29 -11.22 -2.78
C ARG A 39 -3.75 -11.21 -2.76
N PHE A 40 -3.14 -10.05 -2.49
CA PHE A 40 -1.68 -9.92 -2.46
C PHE A 40 -1.08 -10.47 -1.17
N LYS A 41 0.15 -11.00 -1.26
CA LYS A 41 0.89 -11.46 -0.08
C LYS A 41 1.28 -10.24 0.79
N PRO A 42 1.53 -10.44 2.09
CA PRO A 42 1.87 -9.35 3.00
C PRO A 42 3.02 -8.47 2.49
N LEU A 43 4.15 -9.08 2.09
CA LEU A 43 5.29 -8.33 1.59
C LEU A 43 4.97 -7.55 0.31
N ASP A 44 4.25 -8.17 -0.63
CA ASP A 44 3.85 -7.56 -1.89
C ASP A 44 2.98 -6.31 -1.66
N LYS A 45 2.04 -6.36 -0.71
CA LYS A 45 1.25 -5.19 -0.31
C LYS A 45 2.12 -4.01 0.11
N LEU A 46 3.18 -4.28 0.89
CA LEU A 46 4.09 -3.23 1.35
C LEU A 46 4.92 -2.66 0.21
N ILE A 47 5.37 -3.51 -0.72
CA ILE A 47 6.08 -3.09 -1.93
C ILE A 47 5.18 -2.18 -2.76
N LEU A 48 3.99 -2.68 -3.15
CA LEU A 48 3.04 -1.96 -4.00
C LEU A 48 2.60 -0.63 -3.38
N PHE A 49 2.33 -0.60 -2.07
CA PHE A 49 1.95 0.64 -1.39
C PHE A 49 3.07 1.68 -1.37
N LYS A 50 4.33 1.26 -1.24
CA LYS A 50 5.51 2.16 -1.21
C LYS A 50 5.95 2.64 -2.59
N LEU A 51 5.39 2.08 -3.65
CA LEU A 51 5.56 2.54 -5.03
C LEU A 51 4.49 3.57 -5.44
N LEU A 52 3.44 3.76 -4.64
CA LEU A 52 2.51 4.85 -4.84
C LEU A 52 3.13 6.17 -4.37
N ASP A 53 2.92 7.24 -5.13
CA ASP A 53 3.20 8.58 -4.63
C ASP A 53 2.32 8.89 -3.40
N ALA A 54 2.72 9.89 -2.62
CA ALA A 54 2.04 10.24 -1.38
C ALA A 54 0.54 10.56 -1.57
N ALA A 55 0.17 11.29 -2.63
CA ALA A 55 -1.21 11.68 -2.85
C ALA A 55 -2.09 10.45 -3.12
N ARG A 56 -1.66 9.60 -4.06
CA ARG A 56 -2.35 8.35 -4.41
C ARG A 56 -2.35 7.36 -3.25
N ALA A 57 -1.25 7.24 -2.52
CA ALA A 57 -1.16 6.36 -1.36
C ALA A 57 -2.19 6.73 -0.29
N MET A 58 -2.42 8.02 -0.02
CA MET A 58 -3.46 8.43 0.95
C MET A 58 -4.88 8.19 0.44
N GLU A 59 -5.15 8.48 -0.83
CA GLU A 59 -6.47 8.22 -1.43
C GLU A 59 -6.77 6.71 -1.38
N PHE A 60 -5.81 5.91 -1.82
CA PHE A 60 -5.87 4.46 -1.77
C PHE A 60 -6.06 3.95 -0.34
N TYR A 61 -5.27 4.47 0.62
CA TYR A 61 -5.38 4.10 2.03
C TYR A 61 -6.80 4.33 2.56
N GLY A 62 -7.46 5.42 2.14
CA GLY A 62 -8.83 5.72 2.55
C GLY A 62 -9.88 4.70 2.09
N LEU A 63 -9.66 4.04 0.96
CA LEU A 63 -10.55 3.02 0.39
C LEU A 63 -10.41 1.65 1.08
N LEU A 64 -9.34 1.45 1.86
CA LEU A 64 -9.07 0.17 2.49
C LEU A 64 -9.87 -0.05 3.77
N PRO A 65 -10.22 -1.30 4.10
CA PRO A 65 -10.82 -1.63 5.38
C PRO A 65 -9.80 -1.48 6.52
N PHE A 66 -10.30 -1.29 7.74
CA PHE A 66 -9.49 -1.06 8.96
C PHE A 66 -8.30 -2.01 9.10
N LYS A 67 -8.50 -3.32 8.86
CA LYS A 67 -7.44 -4.34 8.98
C LYS A 67 -6.25 -4.07 8.05
N GLU A 68 -6.54 -3.69 6.80
CA GLU A 68 -5.52 -3.40 5.79
C GLU A 68 -4.86 -2.04 6.09
N LYS A 69 -5.64 -1.05 6.52
CA LYS A 69 -5.13 0.25 7.00
C LYS A 69 -4.14 0.07 8.16
N TYR A 70 -4.48 -0.76 9.14
CA TYR A 70 -3.61 -1.08 10.27
C TYR A 70 -2.33 -1.78 9.82
N TYR A 71 -2.45 -2.77 8.93
CA TYR A 71 -1.32 -3.50 8.38
C TYR A 71 -0.29 -2.57 7.70
N LEU A 72 -0.77 -1.68 6.82
CA LEU A 72 0.09 -0.72 6.12
C LEU A 72 0.72 0.31 7.06
N LEU A 73 0.00 0.73 8.10
CA LEU A 73 0.53 1.63 9.12
C LEU A 73 1.68 0.96 9.90
N CYS A 74 1.53 -0.30 10.30
CA CYS A 74 2.59 -1.05 10.96
C CYS A 74 3.80 -1.30 10.04
N GLY A 75 3.56 -1.48 8.75
CA GLY A 75 4.60 -1.64 7.72
C GLY A 75 5.09 -0.32 7.12
N PHE A 76 4.76 0.83 7.71
CA PHE A 76 5.16 2.15 7.21
C PHE A 76 6.68 2.35 7.13
N PRO A 77 7.48 1.90 8.12
CA PRO A 77 8.93 2.00 8.04
C PRO A 77 9.53 1.33 6.78
N LEU A 78 10.59 1.90 6.23
CA LEU A 78 11.19 1.37 4.99
C LEU A 78 11.88 0.01 5.23
N ASN A 79 12.35 -0.26 6.44
CA ASN A 79 12.92 -1.55 6.84
C ASN A 79 11.88 -2.69 6.82
N SER A 80 10.58 -2.40 6.77
CA SER A 80 9.55 -3.43 6.58
C SER A 80 9.65 -4.15 5.23
N ILE A 81 10.40 -3.58 4.27
CA ILE A 81 10.74 -4.21 2.99
C ILE A 81 12.27 -4.41 2.84
N ALA A 82 13.03 -4.49 3.93
CA ALA A 82 14.49 -4.64 3.88
C ALA A 82 14.99 -5.76 2.93
N PRO A 83 14.38 -6.98 2.91
CA PRO A 83 14.80 -8.04 1.98
C PRO A 83 14.71 -7.66 0.49
N VAL A 84 13.82 -6.73 0.16
CA VAL A 84 13.66 -6.20 -1.21
C VAL A 84 14.77 -5.22 -1.53
N LEU A 85 15.06 -4.30 -0.59
CA LEU A 85 16.02 -3.22 -0.77
C LEU A 85 17.47 -3.70 -0.82
N GLU A 86 17.80 -4.75 -0.08
CA GLU A 86 19.15 -5.35 -0.05
C GLU A 86 19.62 -5.78 -1.44
N ASN A 87 18.69 -6.26 -2.27
CA ASN A 87 18.96 -6.76 -3.62
C ASN A 87 18.95 -5.66 -4.70
N LEU A 88 18.70 -4.40 -4.32
CA LEU A 88 18.58 -3.29 -5.26
C LEU A 88 19.80 -2.37 -5.22
N ASP A 89 20.13 -1.83 -6.40
CA ASP A 89 21.09 -0.75 -6.55
C ASP A 89 20.52 0.59 -6.05
N ALA A 90 21.35 1.63 -6.05
CA ALA A 90 20.94 2.94 -5.56
C ALA A 90 19.76 3.54 -6.36
N ALA A 91 19.66 3.25 -7.66
CA ALA A 91 18.55 3.72 -8.49
C ALA A 91 17.24 3.01 -8.14
N GLY A 92 17.25 1.69 -8.00
CA GLY A 92 16.10 0.89 -7.60
C GLY A 92 15.59 1.25 -6.20
N ARG A 93 16.52 1.50 -5.25
CA ARG A 93 16.15 1.93 -3.88
C ARG A 93 15.41 3.26 -3.84
N ARG A 94 15.71 4.20 -4.76
CA ARG A 94 15.06 5.52 -4.81
C ARG A 94 13.58 5.48 -5.18
N ARG A 95 13.12 4.40 -5.81
CA ARG A 95 11.70 4.21 -6.17
C ARG A 95 10.81 4.00 -4.95
N PHE A 96 11.37 3.42 -3.89
CA PHE A 96 10.64 3.20 -2.65
C PHE A 96 10.64 4.48 -1.83
N VAL A 97 9.52 5.18 -1.86
CA VAL A 97 9.40 6.49 -1.21
C VAL A 97 9.51 6.31 0.31
N GLN A 98 10.46 7.01 0.91
CA GLN A 98 10.46 7.23 2.34
C GLN A 98 9.47 8.37 2.63
N LEU A 99 8.23 7.99 2.91
CA LEU A 99 7.17 8.95 3.22
C LEU A 99 7.51 9.70 4.52
N PRO A 100 7.25 11.02 4.60
CA PRO A 100 7.62 11.84 5.74
C PRO A 100 6.74 11.52 6.96
N ARG A 101 7.17 11.96 8.16
CA ARG A 101 6.43 11.69 9.40
C ARG A 101 5.01 12.26 9.37
N GLU A 102 4.78 13.41 8.74
CA GLU A 102 3.42 13.95 8.64
C GLU A 102 2.47 13.01 7.87
N PHE A 103 3.01 12.20 6.95
CA PHE A 103 2.24 11.19 6.24
C PHE A 103 1.74 10.09 7.18
N TYR A 104 2.64 9.58 8.02
CA TYR A 104 2.30 8.60 9.05
C TYR A 104 1.22 9.13 9.99
N ASP A 105 1.36 10.39 10.43
CA ASP A 105 0.38 11.01 11.33
C ASP A 105 -1.00 11.12 10.67
N ARG A 106 -1.07 11.37 9.36
CA ARG A 106 -2.32 11.36 8.59
C ARG A 106 -2.93 9.96 8.51
N MET A 107 -2.15 8.93 8.18
CA MET A 107 -2.62 7.54 8.17
C MET A 107 -3.17 7.15 9.55
N PHE A 108 -2.44 7.47 10.61
CA PHE A 108 -2.84 7.18 11.98
C PHE A 108 -4.16 7.86 12.36
N ARG A 109 -4.31 9.16 12.05
CA ARG A 109 -5.56 9.90 12.30
C ARG A 109 -6.75 9.27 11.57
N GLN A 110 -6.58 8.87 10.31
CA GLN A 110 -7.63 8.24 9.54
C GLN A 110 -8.03 6.87 10.13
N LEU A 111 -7.05 6.05 10.51
CA LEU A 111 -7.30 4.77 11.18
C LEU A 111 -8.05 4.93 12.52
N VAL A 112 -7.71 5.95 13.32
CA VAL A 112 -8.40 6.24 14.59
C VAL A 112 -9.84 6.70 14.33
N SER A 113 -10.05 7.55 13.33
CA SER A 113 -11.39 8.01 12.93
C SER A 113 -12.29 6.82 12.54
N ASP A 114 -11.80 5.94 11.65
CA ASP A 114 -12.49 4.71 11.26
C ASP A 114 -12.89 3.85 12.47
N ARG A 115 -11.98 3.69 13.45
CA ARG A 115 -12.25 2.91 14.66
C ARG A 115 -13.38 3.51 15.50
N LEU A 116 -13.42 4.84 15.63
CA LEU A 116 -14.46 5.53 16.40
C LEU A 116 -15.83 5.35 15.74
N GLU A 117 -15.92 5.46 14.41
CA GLU A 117 -17.15 5.21 13.65
C GLU A 117 -17.67 3.78 13.82
N MET A 118 -16.75 2.79 13.86
CA MET A 118 -17.10 1.40 14.15
C MET A 118 -17.66 1.21 15.57
N THR A 119 -17.17 1.97 16.56
CA THR A 119 -17.67 1.86 17.95
C THR A 119 -19.01 2.57 18.18
N VAL A 120 -19.28 3.67 17.49
CA VAL A 120 -20.54 4.43 17.61
C VAL A 120 -21.71 3.68 16.98
N SER A 121 -21.46 2.88 15.94
CA SER A 121 -22.49 2.08 15.27
C SER A 121 -22.95 0.84 16.08
N VAL A 122 -22.36 0.58 17.26
CA VAL A 122 -22.54 -0.68 18.02
C VAL A 122 -23.13 -0.46 19.43
N GLY A 123 -23.83 0.65 19.72
CA GLY A 123 -24.54 0.73 21.01
C GLY A 123 -25.64 1.79 21.15
N PRO A 124 -26.68 1.55 21.99
CA PRO A 124 -27.31 0.26 22.35
C PRO A 124 -28.81 0.24 21.94
N ASN A 125 -29.33 -0.98 21.70
CA ASN A 125 -30.77 -1.26 21.89
C ASN A 125 -31.05 -1.43 23.39
#